data_AF-A0A7V1ZU45-F1
#
_entry.id   AF-A0A7V1ZU45-F1
#
_cell.length_a   1.000
_cell.length_b   1.000
_cell.length_c   1.000
_cell.angle_alpha   90.00
_cell.angle_beta   90.00
_cell.angle_gamma   90.00
#
_symmetry.space_group_name_H-M   'P 1'
#
loop_
_entity.id
_entity.type
_entity.pdbx_description
1 polymer ?
#
loop_
_entity_poly.entity_id
_entity_poly.type
_entity_poly.pdbx_seq_one_letter_code
_entity_poly.pdbx_strand_id
1 'polypeptide(L)'
;MSIDKTITAILQVFSVAHFKKPVLILILMLTLFSSAFLIRGVIIPHVEKRILFEQDILSGNKEAPYQYRIFKPLMAKAIQLPLTLITQSPIKLHIISYSIIVFICFYMIYHSLYRYLKTLFPEKTSMLGLFLFQAIIPFVTTGYYMIGDYINFMLFTVGFLLIFKRKYALIPVIIFIGTFNRMQIVLLLAILILHMKTIDHQPLRKTAKFLFFGLLAFSVSYLITHLYFGFKQLPYSLVSHVSRNLDFNNLLTLTIPLWLVVFFGFVFFSIKSFKKSIPFFKYAFIGLSLYLVAFFFRAYLWELAKFTPAFLILIPMTLQGLTGEMRLTAQKTH
;
A
#
# COMPACT_ATOMS: atom_id res chain seq x y z
N MET A 1 7.49 9.91 -25.71
CA MET A 1 7.02 8.51 -25.72
C MET A 1 5.56 8.56 -26.14
N SER A 2 5.14 7.90 -27.23
CA SER A 2 3.73 7.93 -27.66
C SER A 2 2.82 7.42 -26.53
N ILE A 3 1.64 8.01 -26.39
CA ILE A 3 0.59 7.60 -25.44
C ILE A 3 0.30 6.09 -25.62
N ASP A 4 0.26 5.61 -26.85
CA ASP A 4 0.02 4.20 -27.18
C ASP A 4 1.04 3.27 -26.52
N LYS A 5 2.34 3.61 -26.59
CA LYS A 5 3.41 2.82 -25.96
C LYS A 5 3.24 2.76 -24.44
N THR A 6 2.70 3.81 -23.83
CA THR A 6 2.44 3.86 -22.39
C THR A 6 1.26 2.97 -22.02
N ILE A 7 0.16 3.05 -22.78
CA ILE A 7 -1.03 2.22 -22.59
C ILE A 7 -0.68 0.74 -22.78
N THR A 8 0.02 0.38 -23.86
CA THR A 8 0.46 -1.00 -24.09
C THR A 8 1.35 -1.51 -22.95
N ALA A 9 2.27 -0.68 -22.44
CA ALA A 9 3.12 -1.06 -21.31
C ALA A 9 2.31 -1.29 -20.02
N ILE A 10 1.29 -0.47 -19.76
CA ILE A 10 0.37 -0.65 -18.62
C ILE A 10 -0.41 -1.95 -18.79
N LEU A 11 -1.01 -2.18 -19.96
CA LEU A 11 -1.77 -3.39 -20.24
C LEU A 11 -0.91 -4.66 -20.10
N GLN A 12 0.36 -4.63 -20.51
CA GLN A 12 1.28 -5.75 -20.31
C GLN A 12 1.59 -6.01 -18.81
N VAL A 13 1.67 -4.95 -18.00
CA VAL A 13 1.86 -5.07 -16.53
C VAL A 13 0.63 -5.65 -15.83
N PHE A 14 -0.57 -5.49 -16.41
CA PHE A 14 -1.82 -5.99 -15.82
C PHE A 14 -2.49 -7.14 -16.60
N SER A 15 -1.88 -7.64 -17.67
CA SER A 15 -2.46 -8.72 -18.47
C SER A 15 -2.65 -10.00 -17.64
N VAL A 16 -3.89 -10.46 -17.60
CA VAL A 16 -4.34 -11.71 -16.95
C VAL A 16 -4.03 -12.95 -17.79
N ALA A 17 -3.77 -12.77 -19.09
CA ALA A 17 -3.56 -13.87 -20.06
C ALA A 17 -2.38 -14.79 -19.72
N HIS A 18 -1.54 -14.42 -18.76
CA HIS A 18 -0.33 -15.14 -18.37
C HIS A 18 -0.46 -15.92 -17.06
N PHE A 19 -1.64 -15.92 -16.42
CA PHE A 19 -1.86 -16.75 -15.22
C PHE A 19 -2.38 -18.12 -15.59
N LYS A 20 -1.82 -19.14 -14.94
CA LYS A 20 -2.46 -20.46 -14.90
C LYS A 20 -3.77 -20.33 -14.14
N LYS A 21 -4.80 -21.07 -14.58
CA LYS A 21 -6.14 -21.08 -13.97
C LYS A 21 -6.13 -21.20 -12.44
N PRO A 22 -5.33 -22.09 -11.80
CA PRO A 22 -5.34 -22.23 -10.34
C PRO A 22 -4.89 -20.96 -9.60
N VAL A 23 -3.95 -20.20 -10.17
CA VAL A 23 -3.46 -18.95 -9.58
C VAL A 23 -4.54 -17.88 -9.61
N LEU A 24 -5.26 -17.77 -10.73
CA LEU A 24 -6.35 -16.80 -10.87
C LEU A 24 -7.49 -17.12 -9.89
N ILE A 25 -7.86 -18.40 -9.78
CA ILE A 25 -8.87 -18.85 -8.80
C ILE A 25 -8.44 -18.48 -7.39
N LEU A 26 -7.18 -18.75 -7.02
CA LEU A 26 -6.67 -18.37 -5.69
C LEU A 26 -6.76 -16.86 -5.45
N ILE A 27 -6.32 -16.04 -6.40
CA ILE A 27 -6.39 -14.57 -6.30
C ILE A 27 -7.84 -14.12 -6.07
N LEU A 28 -8.80 -14.67 -6.83
CA LEU A 28 -10.21 -14.34 -6.69
C LEU A 28 -10.77 -14.78 -5.34
N MET A 29 -10.43 -15.98 -4.86
CA MET A 29 -10.86 -16.47 -3.55
C MET A 29 -10.33 -15.56 -2.43
N LEU A 30 -9.03 -15.27 -2.39
CA LEU A 30 -8.44 -14.37 -1.38
C LEU A 30 -9.05 -12.97 -1.44
N THR A 31 -9.33 -12.46 -2.65
CA THR A 31 -10.02 -11.19 -2.86
C THR A 31 -11.41 -11.21 -2.23
N LEU A 32 -12.20 -12.26 -2.50
CA LEU A 32 -13.55 -12.41 -1.95
C LEU A 32 -13.52 -12.51 -0.42
N PHE A 33 -12.63 -13.32 0.15
CA PHE A 33 -12.50 -13.45 1.61
C PHE A 33 -12.16 -12.12 2.28
N SER A 34 -11.14 -11.41 1.81
CA SER A 34 -10.72 -10.13 2.38
C SER A 34 -11.76 -9.03 2.19
N SER A 35 -12.43 -9.03 1.04
CA SER A 35 -13.51 -8.07 0.77
C SER A 35 -14.71 -8.34 1.67
N ALA A 36 -15.15 -9.59 1.80
CA ALA A 36 -16.25 -9.97 2.67
C ALA A 36 -15.95 -9.64 4.14
N PHE A 37 -14.72 -9.92 4.60
CA PHE A 37 -14.26 -9.55 5.94
C PHE A 37 -14.39 -8.05 6.19
N LEU A 38 -13.86 -7.19 5.31
CA LEU A 38 -13.97 -5.73 5.48
C LEU A 38 -15.39 -5.21 5.31
N ILE A 39 -16.17 -5.74 4.38
CA ILE A 39 -17.54 -5.29 4.15
C ILE A 39 -18.39 -5.55 5.39
N ARG A 40 -18.33 -6.78 5.92
CA ARG A 40 -19.12 -7.18 7.10
C ARG A 40 -18.60 -6.61 8.41
N GLY A 41 -17.27 -6.56 8.58
CA GLY A 41 -16.65 -6.11 9.82
C GLY A 41 -16.49 -4.59 9.94
N VAL A 42 -16.48 -3.86 8.82
CA VAL A 42 -16.13 -2.43 8.82
C VAL A 42 -17.12 -1.55 8.06
N ILE A 43 -17.55 -1.94 6.86
CA ILE A 43 -18.40 -1.05 6.02
C ILE A 43 -19.84 -1.03 6.53
N ILE A 44 -20.49 -2.19 6.58
CA ILE A 44 -21.91 -2.31 6.94
C ILE A 44 -22.20 -1.76 8.35
N PRO A 45 -21.43 -2.14 9.40
CA PRO A 45 -21.73 -1.71 10.77
C PRO A 45 -21.57 -0.20 11.02
N HIS A 46 -20.90 0.52 10.11
CA HIS A 46 -20.50 1.91 10.32
C HIS A 46 -20.88 2.82 9.14
N VAL A 47 -21.82 2.40 8.29
CA VAL A 47 -22.16 3.08 7.02
C VAL A 47 -22.50 4.56 7.21
N GLU A 48 -23.33 4.91 8.19
CA GLU A 48 -23.75 6.29 8.43
C GLU A 48 -22.56 7.19 8.80
N LYS A 49 -21.76 6.75 9.78
CA LYS A 49 -20.54 7.46 10.21
C LYS A 49 -19.55 7.64 9.05
N ARG A 50 -19.52 6.70 8.11
CA ARG A 50 -18.65 6.76 6.94
C ARG A 50 -19.17 7.70 5.86
N ILE A 51 -20.48 7.75 5.63
CA ILE A 51 -21.10 8.74 4.73
C ILE A 51 -20.80 10.14 5.24
N LEU A 52 -21.02 10.42 6.53
CA LEU A 52 -20.69 11.70 7.13
C LEU A 52 -19.20 12.04 6.99
N PHE A 53 -18.32 11.10 7.31
CA PHE A 53 -16.88 11.29 7.18
C PHE A 53 -16.45 11.61 5.73
N GLU A 54 -17.07 10.98 4.73
CA GLU A 54 -16.82 11.25 3.31
C GLU A 54 -17.29 12.67 2.92
N GLN A 55 -18.49 13.06 3.38
CA GLN A 55 -19.02 14.41 3.16
C GLN A 55 -18.13 15.47 3.81
N ASP A 56 -17.65 15.24 5.03
CA ASP A 56 -16.73 16.14 5.75
C ASP A 56 -15.41 16.33 5.00
N ILE A 57 -14.87 15.28 4.37
CA ILE A 57 -13.65 15.40 3.55
C ILE A 57 -13.93 16.27 2.33
N LEU A 58 -15.01 15.97 1.60
CA LEU A 58 -15.30 16.64 0.33
C LEU A 58 -15.75 18.09 0.49
N SER A 59 -16.35 18.43 1.64
CA SER A 59 -16.68 19.81 2.03
C SER A 59 -15.51 20.58 2.64
N GLY A 60 -14.38 19.92 2.93
CA GLY A 60 -13.23 20.55 3.59
C GLY A 60 -13.43 20.80 5.10
N ASN A 61 -14.47 20.23 5.69
CA ASN A 61 -14.79 20.34 7.12
C ASN A 61 -13.97 19.38 7.99
N LYS A 62 -13.38 18.33 7.39
CA LYS A 62 -12.51 17.42 8.13
C LYS A 62 -11.19 18.09 8.54
N GLU A 63 -10.61 17.65 9.64
CA GLU A 63 -9.30 18.09 10.10
C GLU A 63 -8.15 17.56 9.22
N ALA A 64 -7.01 18.27 9.22
CA ALA A 64 -5.77 17.75 8.66
C ALA A 64 -5.26 16.55 9.49
N PRO A 65 -4.68 15.50 8.89
CA PRO A 65 -4.39 15.33 7.46
C PRO A 65 -5.52 14.64 6.68
N TYR A 66 -6.70 14.41 7.26
CA TYR A 66 -7.76 13.63 6.65
C TYR A 66 -8.46 14.34 5.49
N GLN A 67 -8.66 15.66 5.60
CA GLN A 67 -9.23 16.47 4.52
C GLN A 67 -8.49 16.34 3.18
N TYR A 68 -7.19 16.10 3.20
CA TYR A 68 -6.37 15.99 1.99
C TYR A 68 -6.48 14.60 1.31
N ARG A 69 -7.18 13.63 1.93
CA ARG A 69 -7.30 12.25 1.44
C ARG A 69 -8.52 12.06 0.54
N ILE A 70 -8.57 12.85 -0.53
CA ILE A 70 -9.74 12.93 -1.43
C ILE A 70 -9.89 11.77 -2.40
N PHE A 71 -8.83 10.99 -2.65
CA PHE A 71 -8.85 9.98 -3.70
C PHE A 71 -9.99 8.96 -3.54
N LYS A 72 -10.15 8.42 -2.33
CA LYS A 72 -11.18 7.42 -2.05
C LYS A 72 -12.61 7.97 -2.10
N PRO A 73 -12.94 9.12 -1.45
CA PRO A 73 -14.22 9.80 -1.64
C PRO A 73 -14.57 10.08 -3.11
N LEU A 74 -13.60 10.53 -3.91
CA LEU A 74 -13.83 10.80 -5.33
C LEU A 74 -14.11 9.52 -6.12
N MET A 75 -13.38 8.43 -5.85
CA MET A 75 -13.68 7.13 -6.44
C MET A 75 -15.08 6.63 -6.07
N ALA A 76 -15.48 6.81 -4.80
CA ALA A 76 -16.80 6.40 -4.33
C ALA A 76 -17.90 7.17 -5.07
N LYS A 77 -17.79 8.50 -5.16
CA LYS A 77 -18.73 9.31 -5.94
C LYS A 77 -18.79 8.93 -7.42
N ALA A 78 -17.64 8.68 -8.04
CA ALA A 78 -17.59 8.25 -9.44
C ALA A 78 -18.33 6.93 -9.68
N ILE A 79 -18.26 5.98 -8.73
CA ILE A 79 -18.99 4.70 -8.80
C ILE A 79 -20.47 4.87 -8.41
N GLN A 80 -20.79 5.78 -7.48
CA GLN A 80 -22.17 6.05 -7.07
C GLN A 80 -22.99 6.65 -8.22
N LEU A 81 -22.39 7.49 -9.07
CA LEU A 81 -23.08 8.15 -10.19
C LEU A 81 -23.84 7.18 -11.12
N PRO A 82 -23.26 6.09 -11.64
CA PRO A 82 -24.03 5.12 -12.40
C PRO A 82 -24.98 4.27 -11.53
N LEU A 83 -24.67 4.08 -10.24
CA LEU A 83 -25.52 3.29 -9.34
C LEU A 83 -26.82 4.00 -8.95
N THR A 84 -26.91 5.33 -9.08
CA THR A 84 -28.18 6.06 -8.86
C THR A 84 -29.27 5.65 -9.84
N LEU A 85 -28.90 5.05 -10.99
CA LEU A 85 -29.86 4.46 -11.93
C LEU A 85 -30.55 3.21 -11.36
N ILE A 86 -29.98 2.57 -10.34
CA ILE A 86 -30.46 1.32 -9.73
C ILE A 86 -31.09 1.58 -8.36
N THR A 87 -30.52 2.48 -7.55
CA THR A 87 -31.03 2.79 -6.21
C THR A 87 -30.75 4.23 -5.81
N GLN A 88 -31.73 4.86 -5.14
CA GLN A 88 -31.61 6.23 -4.62
C GLN A 88 -31.25 6.26 -3.12
N SER A 89 -31.16 5.11 -2.46
CA SER A 89 -30.83 5.06 -1.03
C SER A 89 -29.35 5.38 -0.81
N PRO A 90 -29.00 6.43 -0.03
CA PRO A 90 -27.60 6.81 0.21
C PRO A 90 -26.82 5.70 0.90
N ILE A 91 -27.49 4.93 1.78
CA ILE A 91 -26.90 3.77 2.47
C ILE A 91 -26.56 2.66 1.46
N LYS A 92 -27.50 2.29 0.57
CA LYS A 92 -27.26 1.24 -0.43
C LYS A 92 -26.17 1.67 -1.43
N LEU A 93 -26.21 2.92 -1.88
CA LEU A 93 -25.19 3.51 -2.76
C LEU A 93 -23.81 3.43 -2.12
N HIS A 94 -23.66 3.83 -0.86
CA HIS A 94 -22.39 3.75 -0.14
C HIS A 94 -21.90 2.31 0.01
N ILE A 95 -22.77 1.38 0.45
CA ILE A 95 -22.40 -0.03 0.65
C ILE A 95 -21.92 -0.65 -0.67
N ILE A 96 -22.68 -0.49 -1.76
CA ILE A 96 -22.33 -1.09 -3.06
C ILE A 96 -21.06 -0.47 -3.63
N SER A 97 -20.96 0.87 -3.65
CA SER A 97 -19.77 1.56 -4.19
C SER A 97 -18.50 1.19 -3.43
N TYR A 98 -18.53 1.16 -2.10
CA TYR A 98 -17.37 0.77 -1.31
C TYR A 98 -17.06 -0.73 -1.39
N SER A 99 -18.07 -1.58 -1.59
CA SER A 99 -17.84 -3.01 -1.84
C SER A 99 -17.08 -3.22 -3.15
N ILE A 100 -17.45 -2.50 -4.21
CA ILE A 100 -16.74 -2.50 -5.49
C ILE A 100 -15.29 -2.00 -5.31
N ILE A 101 -15.09 -0.86 -4.61
CA ILE A 101 -13.75 -0.31 -4.35
C ILE A 101 -12.89 -1.33 -3.59
N VAL A 102 -13.41 -1.93 -2.52
CA VAL A 102 -12.67 -2.91 -1.72
C VAL A 102 -12.32 -4.15 -2.54
N PHE A 103 -13.26 -4.67 -3.34
CA PHE A 103 -13.01 -5.81 -4.22
C PHE A 103 -11.91 -5.51 -5.23
N ILE A 104 -12.00 -4.38 -5.94
CA ILE A 104 -10.97 -3.97 -6.91
C ILE A 104 -9.63 -3.76 -6.21
N CYS A 105 -9.62 -3.11 -5.04
CA CYS A 105 -8.42 -2.86 -4.26
C CYS A 105 -7.71 -4.16 -3.88
N PHE A 106 -8.43 -5.14 -3.30
CA PHE A 106 -7.83 -6.42 -2.93
C PHE A 106 -7.42 -7.25 -4.14
N TYR A 107 -8.22 -7.27 -5.21
CA TYR A 107 -7.85 -7.93 -6.45
C TYR A 107 -6.51 -7.39 -6.96
N MET A 108 -6.36 -6.06 -7.01
CA MET A 108 -5.14 -5.40 -7.44
C MET A 108 -3.98 -5.67 -6.50
N ILE A 109 -4.21 -5.70 -5.17
CA ILE A 109 -3.18 -6.09 -4.19
C ILE A 109 -2.68 -7.50 -4.46
N TYR A 110 -3.55 -8.52 -4.46
CA TYR A 110 -3.12 -9.92 -4.65
C TYR A 110 -2.50 -10.15 -6.02
N HIS A 111 -3.09 -9.56 -7.07
CA HIS A 111 -2.56 -9.65 -8.42
C HIS A 111 -1.15 -9.03 -8.52
N SER A 112 -0.98 -7.79 -8.06
CA SER A 112 0.32 -7.10 -8.15
C SER A 112 1.36 -7.72 -7.22
N LEU A 113 0.97 -8.09 -5.99
CA LEU A 113 1.82 -8.79 -5.03
C LEU A 113 2.30 -10.14 -5.59
N TYR A 114 1.41 -10.94 -6.18
CA TYR A 114 1.79 -12.20 -6.81
C TYR A 114 2.79 -11.98 -7.94
N ARG A 115 2.53 -11.03 -8.84
CA ARG A 115 3.47 -10.72 -9.94
C ARG A 115 4.80 -10.20 -9.42
N TYR A 116 4.79 -9.41 -8.35
CA TYR A 116 6.01 -8.94 -7.68
C TYR A 116 6.79 -10.12 -7.10
N LEU A 117 6.15 -10.99 -6.32
CA LEU A 117 6.79 -12.18 -5.74
C LEU A 117 7.30 -13.13 -6.83
N LYS A 118 6.61 -13.25 -7.96
CA LYS A 118 7.09 -14.04 -9.11
C LYS A 118 8.37 -13.51 -9.76
N THR A 119 8.74 -12.25 -9.53
CA THR A 119 10.06 -11.74 -9.97
C THR A 119 11.20 -12.27 -9.10
N LEU A 120 10.86 -12.75 -7.90
CA LEU A 120 11.78 -13.15 -6.82
C LEU A 120 11.74 -14.65 -6.50
N PHE A 121 10.63 -15.33 -6.74
CA PHE A 121 10.40 -16.71 -6.29
C PHE A 121 9.70 -17.57 -7.35
N PRO A 122 9.84 -18.90 -7.26
CA PRO A 122 8.99 -19.85 -7.96
C PRO A 122 7.49 -19.65 -7.67
N GLU A 123 6.65 -20.28 -8.48
CA GLU A 123 5.19 -20.15 -8.41
C GLU A 123 4.61 -20.54 -7.06
N LYS A 124 4.98 -21.72 -6.55
CA LYS A 124 4.49 -22.24 -5.25
C LYS A 124 4.81 -21.28 -4.10
N THR A 125 6.05 -20.81 -4.03
CA THR A 125 6.53 -19.88 -3.01
C THR A 125 5.87 -18.49 -3.14
N SER A 126 5.59 -18.04 -4.37
CA SER A 126 4.84 -16.80 -4.59
C SER A 126 3.40 -16.89 -4.09
N MET A 127 2.74 -18.05 -4.25
CA MET A 127 1.40 -18.29 -3.71
C MET A 127 1.40 -18.33 -2.17
N LEU A 128 2.42 -18.93 -1.55
CA LEU A 128 2.59 -18.90 -0.08
C LEU A 128 2.66 -17.46 0.44
N GLY A 129 3.34 -16.57 -0.27
CA GLY A 129 3.38 -15.14 0.09
C GLY A 129 2.02 -14.46 0.09
N LEU A 130 1.08 -14.87 -0.77
CA LEU A 130 -0.29 -14.35 -0.77
C LEU A 130 -1.06 -14.80 0.48
N PHE A 131 -0.86 -16.06 0.91
CA PHE A 131 -1.45 -16.56 2.15
C PHE A 131 -0.87 -15.88 3.39
N LEU A 132 0.45 -15.60 3.41
CA LEU A 132 1.06 -14.80 4.47
C LEU A 132 0.46 -13.40 4.55
N PHE A 133 0.22 -12.76 3.39
CA PHE A 133 -0.48 -11.47 3.36
C PHE A 133 -1.95 -11.59 3.79
N GLN A 134 -2.66 -12.65 3.40
CA GLN A 134 -4.04 -12.89 3.85
C GLN A 134 -4.13 -12.97 5.38
N ALA A 135 -3.19 -13.67 6.01
CA ALA A 135 -3.19 -13.92 7.45
C ALA A 135 -3.07 -12.64 8.29
N ILE A 136 -2.43 -11.59 7.77
CA ILE A 136 -2.25 -10.33 8.51
C ILE A 136 -3.45 -9.37 8.38
N ILE A 137 -4.32 -9.56 7.39
CA ILE A 137 -5.41 -8.61 7.08
C ILE A 137 -6.30 -8.29 8.29
N PRO A 138 -6.78 -9.28 9.08
CA PRO A 138 -7.63 -8.99 10.23
C PRO A 138 -6.96 -8.07 11.25
N PHE A 139 -5.64 -8.19 11.43
CA PHE A 139 -4.90 -7.45 12.44
C PHE A 139 -4.44 -6.06 11.98
N VAL A 140 -4.22 -5.87 10.68
CA VAL A 140 -3.86 -4.56 10.12
C VAL A 140 -5.09 -3.71 9.76
N THR A 141 -6.31 -4.25 9.91
CA THR A 141 -7.55 -3.50 9.76
C THR A 141 -7.78 -2.66 11.01
N THR A 142 -7.28 -1.43 11.03
CA THR A 142 -7.47 -0.51 12.16
C THR A 142 -8.39 0.65 11.80
N GLY A 143 -9.41 0.89 12.62
CA GLY A 143 -10.33 2.02 12.50
C GLY A 143 -11.43 1.81 11.46
N TYR A 144 -12.62 2.37 11.74
CA TYR A 144 -13.80 2.18 10.90
C TYR A 144 -14.02 3.27 9.85
N TYR A 145 -13.37 4.42 10.00
CA TYR A 145 -13.50 5.54 9.06
C TYR A 145 -12.69 5.34 7.77
N MET A 146 -11.49 4.74 7.88
CA MET A 146 -10.54 4.71 6.77
C MET A 146 -9.96 3.32 6.52
N ILE A 147 -10.61 2.60 5.60
CA ILE A 147 -10.00 1.51 4.82
C ILE A 147 -8.86 2.02 3.90
N GLY A 148 -8.57 3.34 3.91
CA GLY A 148 -7.68 4.02 2.97
C GLY A 148 -6.24 3.50 2.94
N ASP A 149 -5.85 2.74 3.94
CA ASP A 149 -4.51 2.16 4.05
C ASP A 149 -4.32 0.99 3.08
N TYR A 150 -5.38 0.27 2.71
CA TYR A 150 -5.31 -0.76 1.66
C TYR A 150 -5.15 -0.16 0.27
N ILE A 151 -5.78 0.98 -0.03
CA ILE A 151 -5.53 1.68 -1.30
C ILE A 151 -4.08 2.15 -1.37
N ASN A 152 -3.55 2.68 -0.26
CA ASN A 152 -2.14 3.04 -0.17
C ASN A 152 -1.26 1.81 -0.40
N PHE A 153 -1.56 0.69 0.27
CA PHE A 153 -0.83 -0.56 0.10
C PHE A 153 -0.91 -1.09 -1.35
N MET A 154 -2.08 -1.02 -2.00
CA MET A 154 -2.26 -1.36 -3.42
C MET A 154 -1.35 -0.51 -4.33
N LEU A 155 -1.23 0.79 -4.06
CA LEU A 155 -0.33 1.65 -4.84
C LEU A 155 1.15 1.32 -4.56
N PHE A 156 1.49 0.96 -3.32
CA PHE A 156 2.82 0.45 -2.99
C PHE A 156 3.12 -0.89 -3.69
N THR A 157 2.20 -1.85 -3.70
CA THR A 157 2.40 -3.16 -4.35
C THR A 157 2.58 -3.00 -5.86
N VAL A 158 1.78 -2.12 -6.50
CA VAL A 158 1.94 -1.73 -7.90
C VAL A 158 3.29 -1.02 -8.12
N GLY A 159 3.66 -0.09 -7.24
CA GLY A 159 4.94 0.61 -7.30
C GLY A 159 6.14 -0.35 -7.24
N PHE A 160 6.13 -1.29 -6.29
CA PHE A 160 7.15 -2.35 -6.19
C PHE A 160 7.20 -3.22 -7.45
N LEU A 161 6.05 -3.67 -7.96
CA LEU A 161 5.99 -4.43 -9.21
C LEU A 161 6.62 -3.65 -10.37
N LEU A 162 6.32 -2.36 -10.51
CA LEU A 162 6.87 -1.51 -11.57
C LEU A 162 8.38 -1.30 -11.41
N ILE A 163 8.86 -1.10 -10.18
CA ILE A 163 10.29 -0.95 -9.87
C ILE A 163 11.05 -2.22 -10.27
N PHE A 164 10.59 -3.39 -9.82
CA PHE A 164 11.24 -4.68 -10.12
C PHE A 164 11.11 -5.09 -11.60
N LYS A 165 10.08 -4.60 -12.31
CA LYS A 165 9.98 -4.73 -13.78
C LYS A 165 10.70 -3.62 -14.55
N ARG A 166 11.46 -2.75 -13.87
CA ARG A 166 12.20 -1.61 -14.45
C ARG A 166 11.32 -0.63 -15.24
N LYS A 167 10.03 -0.55 -14.93
CA LYS A 167 9.07 0.38 -15.56
C LYS A 167 9.05 1.73 -14.83
N TYR A 168 10.23 2.33 -14.65
CA TYR A 168 10.43 3.52 -13.83
C TYR A 168 9.64 4.75 -14.28
N ALA A 169 9.33 4.86 -15.58
CA ALA A 169 8.55 5.96 -16.13
C ALA A 169 7.12 6.06 -15.58
N LEU A 170 6.57 4.96 -15.04
CA LEU A 170 5.22 4.93 -14.47
C LEU A 170 5.20 5.29 -12.97
N ILE A 171 6.35 5.33 -12.30
CA ILE A 171 6.44 5.65 -10.86
C ILE A 171 5.93 7.06 -10.51
N PRO A 172 6.25 8.13 -11.29
CA PRO A 172 5.66 9.44 -11.05
C PRO A 172 4.13 9.45 -11.09
N VAL A 173 3.50 8.64 -11.94
CA VAL A 173 2.04 8.52 -12.01
C VAL A 173 1.48 7.90 -10.73
N ILE A 174 2.11 6.84 -10.23
CA ILE A 174 1.72 6.20 -8.96
C ILE A 174 1.86 7.16 -7.79
N ILE A 175 2.94 7.95 -7.75
CA ILE A 175 3.16 8.97 -6.71
C ILE A 175 2.11 10.08 -6.81
N PHE A 176 1.84 10.58 -8.01
CA PHE A 176 0.83 11.61 -8.26
C PHE A 176 -0.53 11.17 -7.70
N ILE A 177 -1.01 9.99 -8.10
CA ILE A 177 -2.29 9.42 -7.66
C ILE A 177 -2.28 9.12 -6.17
N GLY A 178 -1.21 8.48 -5.69
CA GLY A 178 -1.12 8.06 -4.29
C GLY A 178 -1.04 9.21 -3.31
N THR A 179 -0.55 10.37 -3.72
CA THR A 179 -0.48 11.56 -2.86
C THR A 179 -1.89 12.05 -2.48
N PHE A 180 -2.88 11.92 -3.37
CA PHE A 180 -4.29 12.21 -3.08
C PHE A 180 -4.94 11.22 -2.09
N ASN A 181 -4.31 10.09 -1.81
CA ASN A 181 -4.75 9.13 -0.80
C ASN A 181 -3.93 9.26 0.49
N ARG A 182 -2.60 9.22 0.38
CA ARG A 182 -1.67 9.38 1.49
C ARG A 182 -0.29 9.83 1.03
N MET A 183 0.25 10.87 1.68
CA MET A 183 1.59 11.40 1.39
C MET A 183 2.71 10.37 1.59
N GLN A 184 2.47 9.31 2.38
CA GLN A 184 3.41 8.21 2.60
C GLN A 184 3.89 7.58 1.29
N ILE A 185 3.13 7.66 0.19
CA ILE A 185 3.52 7.12 -1.12
C ILE A 185 4.89 7.64 -1.60
N VAL A 186 5.33 8.82 -1.13
CA VAL A 186 6.64 9.39 -1.45
C VAL A 186 7.80 8.45 -1.05
N LEU A 187 7.60 7.56 -0.09
CA LEU A 187 8.58 6.55 0.30
C LEU A 187 8.92 5.57 -0.84
N LEU A 188 8.07 5.44 -1.87
CA LEU A 188 8.42 4.71 -3.10
C LEU A 188 9.67 5.27 -3.78
N LEU A 189 9.98 6.56 -3.60
CA LEU A 189 11.22 7.15 -4.13
C LEU A 189 12.46 6.59 -3.44
N ALA A 190 12.43 6.42 -2.13
CA ALA A 190 13.54 5.79 -1.40
C ALA A 190 13.73 4.34 -1.86
N ILE A 191 12.64 3.59 -2.05
CA ILE A 191 12.67 2.23 -2.60
C ILE A 191 13.23 2.20 -4.03
N LEU A 192 12.84 3.16 -4.87
CA LEU A 192 13.34 3.29 -6.24
C LEU A 192 14.85 3.55 -6.27
N ILE A 193 15.36 4.49 -5.45
CA ILE A 193 16.79 4.75 -5.34
C ILE A 193 17.52 3.48 -4.96
N LEU A 194 17.02 2.82 -3.91
CA LEU A 194 17.65 1.62 -3.38
C LEU A 194 17.75 0.55 -4.47
N HIS A 195 16.63 0.24 -5.14
CA HIS A 195 16.60 -0.72 -6.24
C HIS A 195 17.58 -0.35 -7.37
N MET A 196 17.54 0.91 -7.85
CA MET A 196 18.39 1.37 -8.94
C MET A 196 19.88 1.29 -8.61
N LYS A 197 20.25 1.47 -7.34
CA LYS A 197 21.65 1.43 -6.88
C LYS A 197 22.15 0.03 -6.56
N THR A 198 21.30 -0.81 -5.96
CA THR A 198 21.73 -2.11 -5.46
C THR A 198 21.49 -3.27 -6.41
N ILE A 199 20.51 -3.15 -7.32
CA ILE A 199 20.15 -4.22 -8.27
C ILE A 199 20.57 -3.83 -9.69
N ASP A 200 20.20 -2.63 -10.15
CA ASP A 200 20.43 -2.23 -11.53
C ASP A 200 21.75 -1.47 -11.76
N HIS A 201 22.44 -1.07 -10.70
CA HIS A 201 23.67 -0.27 -10.74
C HIS A 201 23.60 0.95 -11.69
N GLN A 202 22.45 1.63 -11.74
CA GLN A 202 22.22 2.75 -12.66
C GLN A 202 23.06 3.98 -12.28
N PRO A 203 23.54 4.74 -13.28
CA PRO A 203 24.31 5.95 -13.03
C PRO A 203 23.48 7.02 -12.32
N LEU A 204 24.15 7.86 -11.51
CA LEU A 204 23.50 8.89 -10.70
C LEU A 204 22.57 9.80 -11.51
N ARG A 205 22.98 10.21 -12.71
CA ARG A 205 22.18 11.07 -13.61
C ARG A 205 20.81 10.46 -13.93
N LYS A 206 20.75 9.16 -14.19
CA LYS A 206 19.48 8.48 -14.52
C LYS A 206 18.59 8.32 -13.30
N THR A 207 19.17 7.99 -12.15
CA THR A 207 18.43 7.97 -10.86
C THR A 207 17.88 9.35 -10.53
N ALA A 208 18.69 10.40 -10.63
CA ALA A 208 18.29 11.78 -10.38
C ALA A 208 17.12 12.23 -11.27
N LYS A 209 17.11 11.82 -12.55
CA LYS A 209 15.99 12.10 -13.46
C LYS A 209 14.66 11.54 -12.92
N PHE A 210 14.61 10.26 -12.55
CA PHE A 210 13.37 9.66 -12.04
C PHE A 210 12.97 10.24 -10.68
N LEU A 211 13.95 10.60 -9.85
CA LEU A 211 13.68 11.30 -8.59
C LEU A 211 13.06 12.67 -8.81
N PHE A 212 13.62 13.46 -9.73
CA PHE A 212 13.07 14.77 -10.07
C PHE A 212 11.62 14.67 -10.50
N PHE A 213 11.29 13.78 -11.45
CA PHE A 213 9.90 13.62 -11.90
C PHE A 213 8.98 13.07 -10.81
N GLY A 214 9.47 12.19 -9.94
CA GLY A 214 8.71 11.68 -8.81
C GLY A 214 8.43 12.75 -7.75
N LEU A 215 9.42 13.58 -7.41
CA LEU A 215 9.27 14.71 -6.49
C LEU A 215 8.38 15.79 -7.08
N LEU A 216 8.47 16.05 -8.39
CA LEU A 216 7.58 16.96 -9.09
C LEU A 216 6.14 16.46 -9.03
N ALA A 217 5.90 15.18 -9.34
CA ALA A 217 4.57 14.56 -9.24
C ALA A 217 3.98 14.65 -7.82
N PHE A 218 4.79 14.36 -6.79
CA PHE A 218 4.40 14.54 -5.40
C PHE A 218 4.04 15.99 -5.09
N SER A 219 4.92 16.92 -5.46
CA SER A 219 4.76 18.35 -5.16
C SER A 219 3.52 18.92 -5.84
N VAL A 220 3.26 18.56 -7.09
CA VAL A 220 2.06 18.98 -7.83
C VAL A 220 0.79 18.48 -7.13
N SER A 221 0.68 17.18 -6.84
CA SER A 221 -0.50 16.65 -6.12
C SER A 221 -0.68 17.25 -4.74
N TYR A 222 0.43 17.42 -4.01
CA TYR A 222 0.44 18.05 -2.70
C TYR A 222 -0.09 19.49 -2.79
N LEU A 223 0.45 20.30 -3.71
CA LEU A 223 0.02 21.68 -3.91
C LEU A 223 -1.44 21.76 -4.38
N ILE A 224 -1.90 20.90 -5.29
CA ILE A 224 -3.31 20.87 -5.73
C ILE A 224 -4.24 20.70 -4.53
N THR A 225 -3.97 19.73 -3.66
CA THR A 225 -4.83 19.48 -2.48
C THR A 225 -4.76 20.61 -1.46
N HIS A 226 -3.60 21.20 -1.22
CA HIS A 226 -3.43 22.24 -0.20
C HIS A 226 -3.89 23.62 -0.67
N LEU A 227 -3.79 23.91 -1.96
CA LEU A 227 -4.36 25.13 -2.54
C LEU A 227 -5.89 25.04 -2.57
N TYR A 228 -6.47 23.86 -2.82
CA TYR A 228 -7.92 23.67 -2.83
C TYR A 228 -8.56 23.76 -1.43
N PHE A 229 -7.99 23.08 -0.42
CA PHE A 229 -8.54 23.05 0.95
C PHE A 229 -7.91 24.06 1.92
N GLY A 230 -6.89 24.80 1.48
CA GLY A 230 -6.07 25.64 2.33
C GLY A 230 -5.00 24.88 3.12
N PHE A 231 -3.96 25.60 3.54
CA PHE A 231 -2.92 25.09 4.42
C PHE A 231 -3.41 25.17 5.87
N LYS A 232 -3.77 24.02 6.46
CA LYS A 232 -4.22 23.93 7.86
C LYS A 232 -3.14 23.28 8.72
N GLN A 233 -3.05 23.73 9.97
CA GLN A 233 -2.16 23.13 10.96
C GLN A 233 -2.62 21.71 11.32
N LEU A 234 -1.66 20.83 11.62
CA LEU A 234 -1.95 19.50 12.11
C LEU A 234 -2.39 19.59 13.58
N PRO A 235 -3.56 19.03 13.96
CA PRO A 235 -4.04 19.08 15.34
C PRO A 235 -3.21 18.19 16.28
N TYR A 236 -2.44 17.24 15.72
CA TYR A 236 -1.62 16.31 16.49
C TYR A 236 -0.16 16.81 16.55
N SER A 237 0.33 17.07 17.75
CA SER A 237 1.72 17.43 18.00
C SER A 237 2.61 16.20 18.11
N LEU A 238 3.91 16.35 17.85
CA LEU A 238 4.90 15.28 18.08
C LEU A 238 4.86 14.80 19.54
N VAL A 239 4.70 15.74 20.48
CA VAL A 239 4.57 15.45 21.92
C VAL A 239 3.37 14.54 22.20
N SER A 240 2.22 14.79 21.55
CA SER A 240 1.01 13.96 21.72
C SER A 240 1.18 12.52 21.23
N HIS A 241 1.93 12.30 20.16
CA HIS A 241 2.21 10.94 19.67
C HIS A 241 3.20 10.21 20.57
N VAL A 242 4.28 10.89 20.97
CA VAL A 242 5.29 10.29 21.85
C VAL A 242 4.70 9.92 23.19
N SER A 243 3.96 10.84 23.85
CA SER A 243 3.36 10.57 25.16
C SER A 243 2.40 9.38 25.10
N ARG A 244 1.62 9.28 24.03
CA ARG A 244 0.65 8.20 23.86
C ARG A 244 1.28 6.85 23.50
N ASN A 245 2.39 6.85 22.77
CA ASN A 245 3.17 5.64 22.47
C ASN A 245 3.99 5.15 23.68
N LEU A 246 4.38 6.05 24.59
CA LEU A 246 5.10 5.72 25.82
C LEU A 246 4.19 5.44 27.02
N ASP A 247 2.88 5.66 26.88
CA ASP A 247 1.91 5.30 27.91
C ASP A 247 1.99 3.80 28.20
N PHE A 248 2.41 3.47 29.42
CA PHE A 248 2.76 2.09 29.81
C PHE A 248 1.58 1.12 29.65
N ASN A 249 0.37 1.59 29.97
CA ASN A 249 -0.84 0.80 29.83
C ASN A 249 -1.13 0.48 28.35
N ASN A 250 -1.14 1.48 27.47
CA ASN A 250 -1.31 1.26 26.03
C ASN A 250 -0.17 0.44 25.42
N LEU A 251 1.06 0.61 25.91
CA LEU A 251 2.22 -0.12 25.42
C LEU A 251 2.10 -1.63 25.70
N LEU A 252 1.82 -2.02 26.94
CA LEU A 252 1.77 -3.43 27.34
C LEU A 252 0.47 -4.14 26.93
N THR A 253 -0.67 -3.47 27.01
CA THR A 253 -1.98 -4.13 26.80
C THR A 253 -2.41 -4.14 25.34
N LEU A 254 -1.96 -3.18 24.54
CA LEU A 254 -2.40 -3.01 23.16
C LEU A 254 -1.24 -3.14 22.18
N THR A 255 -0.19 -2.33 22.35
CA THR A 255 0.86 -2.18 21.34
C THR A 255 1.73 -3.44 21.24
N ILE A 256 2.39 -3.85 22.31
CA ILE A 256 3.30 -5.01 22.30
C ILE A 256 2.58 -6.30 21.84
N PRO A 257 1.41 -6.68 22.38
CA PRO A 257 0.71 -7.88 21.93
C PRO A 257 0.37 -7.83 20.43
N LEU A 258 -0.12 -6.68 19.94
CA LEU A 258 -0.46 -6.50 18.54
C LEU A 258 0.78 -6.60 17.64
N TRP A 259 1.90 -5.98 18.01
CA TRP A 259 3.15 -6.07 17.26
C TRP A 259 3.76 -7.47 17.28
N LEU A 260 3.68 -8.18 18.42
CA LEU A 260 4.14 -9.56 18.52
C LEU A 260 3.34 -10.48 17.60
N VAL A 261 2.01 -10.41 17.66
CA VAL A 261 1.15 -11.25 16.81
C VAL A 261 1.39 -10.98 15.32
N VAL A 262 1.57 -9.71 14.94
CA VAL A 262 1.60 -9.32 13.52
C VAL A 262 3.00 -9.36 12.92
N PHE A 263 4.05 -8.98 13.67
CA PHE A 263 5.40 -8.79 13.12
C PHE A 263 6.42 -9.82 13.61
N PHE A 264 6.25 -10.46 14.76
CA PHE A 264 7.30 -11.28 15.36
C PHE A 264 7.81 -12.36 14.39
N GLY A 265 6.90 -13.16 13.83
CA GLY A 265 7.27 -14.21 12.88
C GLY A 265 8.02 -13.65 11.66
N PHE A 266 7.50 -12.58 11.07
CA PHE A 266 8.11 -11.94 9.90
C PHE A 266 9.50 -11.38 10.20
N VAL A 267 9.67 -10.68 11.32
CA VAL A 267 10.96 -10.11 11.73
C VAL A 267 11.96 -11.22 12.05
N PHE A 268 11.55 -12.25 12.80
CA PHE A 268 12.40 -13.40 13.13
C PHE A 268 12.94 -14.09 11.86
N PHE A 269 12.05 -14.44 10.92
CA PHE A 269 12.49 -15.07 9.67
C PHE A 269 13.31 -14.12 8.78
N SER A 270 13.02 -12.82 8.80
CA SER A 270 13.80 -11.81 8.08
C SER A 270 15.22 -11.65 8.64
N ILE A 271 15.39 -11.68 9.96
CA ILE A 271 16.71 -11.67 10.60
C ILE A 271 17.49 -12.94 10.21
N LYS A 272 16.84 -14.10 10.26
CA LYS A 272 17.46 -15.38 9.87
C LYS A 272 17.90 -15.39 8.41
N SER A 273 17.11 -14.80 7.51
CA SER A 273 17.44 -14.71 6.08
C SER A 273 18.39 -13.56 5.73
N PHE A 274 18.57 -12.58 6.63
CA PHE A 274 19.32 -11.34 6.37
C PHE A 274 20.67 -11.57 5.70
N LYS A 275 21.51 -12.49 6.21
CA LYS A 275 22.84 -12.76 5.64
C LYS A 275 22.77 -13.25 4.18
N LYS A 276 21.74 -14.04 3.85
CA LYS A 276 21.50 -14.65 2.52
C LYS A 276 20.75 -13.72 1.56
N SER A 277 20.09 -12.69 2.05
CA SER A 277 19.33 -11.77 1.22
C SER A 277 20.22 -10.92 0.32
N ILE A 278 19.69 -10.56 -0.85
CA ILE A 278 20.34 -9.61 -1.76
C ILE A 278 20.46 -8.21 -1.12
N PRO A 279 21.41 -7.37 -1.57
CA PRO A 279 21.67 -6.07 -0.94
C PRO A 279 20.42 -5.17 -0.82
N PHE A 280 19.54 -5.17 -1.83
CA PHE A 280 18.27 -4.43 -1.77
C PHE A 280 17.46 -4.75 -0.50
N PHE A 281 17.19 -6.03 -0.23
CA PHE A 281 16.38 -6.41 0.93
C PHE A 281 17.10 -6.14 2.26
N LYS A 282 18.42 -6.30 2.32
CA LYS A 282 19.22 -5.97 3.50
C LYS A 282 19.05 -4.50 3.88
N TYR A 283 19.29 -3.60 2.94
CA TYR A 283 19.18 -2.16 3.18
C TYR A 283 17.73 -1.71 3.37
N ALA A 284 16.78 -2.30 2.65
CA ALA A 284 15.36 -2.00 2.84
C ALA A 284 14.91 -2.40 4.26
N PHE A 285 15.35 -3.57 4.76
CA PHE A 285 15.06 -4.03 6.11
C PHE A 285 15.66 -3.11 7.18
N ILE A 286 16.91 -2.66 7.00
CA ILE A 286 17.51 -1.63 7.87
C ILE A 286 16.69 -0.33 7.81
N GLY A 287 16.29 0.08 6.60
CA GLY A 287 15.42 1.23 6.37
C GLY A 287 14.06 1.13 7.07
N LEU A 288 13.52 -0.07 7.26
CA LEU A 288 12.30 -0.26 8.06
C LEU A 288 12.48 0.14 9.52
N SER A 289 13.69 0.01 10.07
CA SER A 289 13.98 0.47 11.44
C SER A 289 13.90 1.98 11.54
N LEU A 290 14.46 2.71 10.56
CA LEU A 290 14.33 4.17 10.48
C LEU A 290 12.87 4.58 10.24
N TYR A 291 12.14 3.82 9.43
CA TYR A 291 10.72 4.04 9.20
C TYR A 291 9.90 3.83 10.49
N LEU A 292 10.22 2.83 11.30
CA LEU A 292 9.60 2.60 12.61
C LEU A 292 9.85 3.75 13.58
N VAL A 293 11.07 4.29 13.62
CA VAL A 293 11.41 5.46 14.43
C VAL A 293 10.60 6.68 13.96
N ALA A 294 10.56 6.95 12.65
CA ALA A 294 9.74 8.04 12.12
C ALA A 294 8.24 7.84 12.41
N PHE A 295 7.77 6.60 12.37
CA PHE A 295 6.40 6.22 12.68
C PHE A 295 6.03 6.49 14.14
N PHE A 296 6.94 6.16 15.08
CA PHE A 296 6.79 6.44 16.51
C PHE A 296 6.54 7.93 16.81
N PHE A 297 7.13 8.84 16.04
CA PHE A 297 6.96 10.29 16.24
C PHE A 297 5.73 10.89 15.54
N ARG A 298 5.13 10.20 14.57
CA ARG A 298 4.09 10.77 13.69
C ARG A 298 2.77 9.99 13.65
N ALA A 299 2.69 8.89 14.38
CA ALA A 299 1.51 8.04 14.42
C ALA A 299 1.48 7.23 15.72
N TYR A 300 0.33 6.63 16.01
CA TYR A 300 0.23 5.71 17.14
C TYR A 300 0.68 4.32 16.72
N LEU A 301 1.48 3.66 17.56
CA LEU A 301 2.03 2.35 17.23
C LEU A 301 0.96 1.27 17.05
N TRP A 302 -0.23 1.41 17.62
CA TRP A 302 -1.33 0.48 17.39
C TRP A 302 -2.03 0.64 16.02
N GLU A 303 -1.75 1.70 15.26
CA GLU A 303 -2.33 1.94 13.92
C GLU A 303 -1.55 1.19 12.83
N LEU A 304 -1.50 -0.14 12.94
CA LEU A 304 -0.69 -0.99 12.07
C LEU A 304 -1.00 -0.87 10.57
N ALA A 305 -2.19 -0.41 10.21
CA ALA A 305 -2.58 -0.13 8.83
C ALA A 305 -1.54 0.78 8.11
N LYS A 306 -0.94 1.73 8.84
CA LYS A 306 0.10 2.64 8.32
C LYS A 306 1.44 1.96 8.05
N PHE A 307 1.69 0.82 8.69
CA PHE A 307 2.93 0.05 8.54
C PHE A 307 2.81 -1.06 7.49
N THR A 308 1.64 -1.23 6.87
CA THR A 308 1.40 -2.27 5.86
C THR A 308 2.43 -2.32 4.71
N PRO A 309 3.00 -1.19 4.20
CA PRO A 309 4.01 -1.28 3.14
C PRO A 309 5.28 -2.03 3.55
N ALA A 310 5.58 -2.16 4.85
CA ALA A 310 6.71 -2.93 5.34
C ALA A 310 6.63 -4.42 4.93
N PHE A 311 5.42 -4.96 4.75
CA PHE A 311 5.21 -6.35 4.32
C PHE A 311 5.72 -6.63 2.91
N LEU A 312 5.95 -5.60 2.07
CA LEU A 312 6.58 -5.77 0.75
C LEU A 312 8.07 -6.11 0.83
N ILE A 313 8.69 -5.90 2.00
CA ILE A 313 10.06 -6.30 2.33
C ILE A 313 10.05 -7.55 3.19
N LEU A 314 9.21 -7.55 4.24
CA LEU A 314 9.16 -8.64 5.22
C LEU A 314 8.65 -9.96 4.63
N ILE A 315 7.64 -9.95 3.74
CA ILE A 315 7.13 -11.18 3.13
C ILE A 315 8.22 -11.87 2.28
N PRO A 316 8.89 -11.19 1.31
CA PRO A 316 9.99 -11.81 0.58
C PRO A 316 11.10 -12.36 1.48
N MET A 317 11.54 -11.61 2.47
CA MET A 317 12.60 -12.06 3.38
C MET A 317 12.16 -13.26 4.25
N THR A 318 10.88 -13.29 4.64
CA THR A 318 10.28 -14.42 5.37
C THR A 318 10.22 -15.66 4.50
N LEU A 319 9.74 -15.54 3.25
CA LEU A 319 9.72 -16.63 2.28
C LEU A 319 11.13 -17.19 2.05
N GLN A 320 12.13 -16.33 1.89
CA GLN A 320 13.52 -16.76 1.77
C GLN A 320 14.00 -17.52 3.02
N GLY A 321 13.60 -17.09 4.21
CA GLY A 321 13.93 -17.76 5.47
C GLY A 321 13.26 -19.14 5.62
N LEU A 322 12.04 -19.29 5.09
CA LEU A 322 11.25 -20.52 5.15
C LEU A 322 11.65 -21.55 4.08
N THR A 323 11.83 -21.11 2.84
CA THR A 323 12.05 -22.03 1.70
C THR A 323 13.51 -22.13 1.29
N GLY A 324 14.35 -21.17 1.70
CA GLY A 324 15.72 -21.05 1.20
C GLY A 324 15.82 -20.53 -0.24
N GLU A 325 14.69 -20.32 -0.92
CA GLU A 325 14.66 -19.87 -2.31
C GLU A 325 14.71 -18.34 -2.37
N MET A 326 15.49 -17.78 -3.29
CA MET A 326 15.31 -16.43 -3.80
C MET A 326 16.03 -16.36 -5.15
N ARG A 327 15.28 -16.12 -6.22
CA ARG A 327 15.79 -15.98 -7.58
C ARG A 327 15.56 -14.54 -7.97
N LEU A 328 16.62 -13.72 -7.98
CA LEU A 328 16.56 -12.55 -8.85
C LEU A 328 16.50 -13.10 -10.26
N THR A 329 15.33 -13.02 -10.90
CA THR A 329 15.25 -13.30 -12.33
C THR A 329 16.07 -12.21 -13.01
N ALA A 330 17.37 -12.46 -13.18
CA ALA A 330 18.23 -11.63 -14.02
C ALA A 330 17.70 -11.81 -15.45
N GLN A 331 16.68 -11.03 -15.81
CA GLN A 331 16.42 -10.73 -17.20
C GLN A 331 17.64 -9.96 -17.69
N LYS A 332 18.67 -10.72 -18.10
CA LYS A 332 19.62 -10.32 -19.13
C LYS A 332 18.81 -10.12 -20.42
N THR A 333 17.98 -9.08 -20.46
CA THR A 333 17.60 -8.46 -21.72
C THR A 333 18.74 -7.50 -22.03
N HIS A 334 19.69 -8.01 -22.81
CA HIS A 334 20.52 -7.18 -23.68
C HIS A 334 19.62 -6.33 -24.58
#